data_AF-A0A2V9NC52-F1
#
_entry.id   AF-A0A2V9NC52-F1
#
_cell.length_a   1.000
_cell.length_b   1.000
_cell.length_c   1.000
_cell.angle_alpha   90.00
_cell.angle_beta   90.00
_cell.angle_gamma   90.00
#
_symmetry.space_group_name_H-M   'P 1'
#
loop_
_entity.id
_entity.type
_entity.pdbx_description
1 polymer ?
#
loop_
_entity_poly.entity_id
_entity_poly.type
_entity_poly.pdbx_seq_one_letter_code
_entity_poly.pdbx_strand_id
1 'polypeptide(L)'
;MMTDSEIRSAIEKREIVLDPPDFARIEPASYDARVGNWAFASSSKDRVNLKEKGLLIIEPGEFAVLESRERIELNNKTAAQLGLRSEYARRGLLMLSGPQIDPGFIGILVVRVVNLAPKPIALPYEAPFLTLQFFRLSHDVDKPYCGPQQGQGGISAQDIQELVDTEGLTLGQVMKTLSALAQDVAELRGSVSRLAWSIPAIVAIGMGVVGAVVMLKK
;
A
#
# COMPACT_ATOMS: atom_id res chain seq x y z
N MET A 1 -13.22 -17.37 -19.60
CA MET A 1 -11.89 -17.26 -18.98
C MET A 1 -10.97 -18.23 -19.69
N MET A 2 -9.77 -17.80 -20.06
CA MET A 2 -8.78 -18.63 -20.74
C MET A 2 -8.07 -19.57 -19.75
N THR A 3 -7.78 -20.79 -20.19
CA THR A 3 -6.88 -21.73 -19.49
C THR A 3 -5.41 -21.36 -19.68
N ASP A 4 -4.52 -21.94 -18.88
CA ASP A 4 -3.06 -21.83 -19.03
C ASP A 4 -2.55 -22.05 -20.46
N SER A 5 -3.03 -23.11 -21.13
CA SER A 5 -2.66 -23.45 -22.51
C SER A 5 -3.18 -22.42 -23.52
N GLU A 6 -4.36 -21.87 -23.29
CA GLU A 6 -4.92 -20.80 -24.13
C GLU A 6 -4.21 -19.47 -23.92
N ILE A 7 -3.83 -19.14 -22.68
CA ILE A 7 -3.03 -17.95 -22.37
C ILE A 7 -1.68 -18.05 -23.07
N ARG A 8 -1.00 -19.21 -22.95
CA ARG A 8 0.25 -19.48 -23.66
C ARG A 8 0.10 -19.27 -25.17
N SER A 9 -0.91 -19.88 -25.78
CA SER A 9 -1.16 -19.75 -27.22
C SER A 9 -1.47 -18.31 -27.63
N ALA A 10 -2.24 -17.57 -26.82
CA ALA A 10 -2.55 -16.17 -27.07
C ALA A 10 -1.31 -15.27 -27.00
N ILE A 11 -0.37 -15.56 -26.09
CA ILE A 11 0.92 -14.86 -26.01
C ILE A 11 1.78 -15.16 -27.23
N GLU A 12 1.89 -16.43 -27.63
CA GLU A 12 2.65 -16.84 -28.82
C GLU A 12 2.12 -16.20 -30.12
N LYS A 13 0.79 -16.07 -30.23
CA LYS A 13 0.10 -15.41 -31.36
C LYS A 13 0.10 -13.87 -31.27
N ARG A 14 0.64 -13.30 -30.19
CA ARG A 14 0.60 -11.85 -29.89
C ARG A 14 -0.82 -11.27 -29.79
N GLU A 15 -1.79 -12.11 -29.43
CA GLU A 15 -3.14 -11.65 -29.03
C GLU A 15 -3.08 -10.97 -27.66
N ILE A 16 -2.16 -11.45 -26.81
CA ILE A 16 -1.75 -10.85 -25.54
C ILE A 16 -0.24 -10.63 -25.64
N VAL A 17 0.23 -9.42 -25.33
CA VAL A 17 1.66 -9.12 -25.26
C VAL A 17 1.99 -8.74 -23.81
N LEU A 18 2.98 -9.44 -23.26
CA LEU A 18 3.54 -9.19 -21.93
C LEU A 18 5.03 -8.93 -22.11
N ASP A 19 5.51 -7.76 -21.68
CA ASP A 19 6.90 -7.37 -21.84
C ASP A 19 7.52 -6.93 -20.49
N PRO A 20 8.46 -7.69 -19.91
CA PRO A 20 9.09 -8.88 -20.47
C PRO A 20 8.20 -10.13 -20.39
N PRO A 21 8.25 -11.03 -21.39
CA PRO A 21 7.50 -12.28 -21.34
C PRO A 21 8.10 -13.23 -20.31
N ASP A 22 7.26 -13.81 -19.45
CA ASP A 22 7.68 -14.87 -18.52
C ASP A 22 6.59 -15.95 -18.43
N PHE A 23 6.74 -17.01 -19.22
CA PHE A 23 5.82 -18.14 -19.25
C PHE A 23 5.79 -18.95 -17.94
N ALA A 24 6.76 -18.77 -17.04
CA ALA A 24 6.74 -19.40 -15.73
C ALA A 24 5.75 -18.73 -14.75
N ARG A 25 5.19 -17.56 -15.12
CA ARG A 25 4.12 -16.89 -14.37
C ARG A 25 2.72 -17.30 -14.81
N ILE A 26 2.60 -18.17 -15.80
CA ILE A 26 1.29 -18.70 -16.21
C ILE A 26 0.86 -19.71 -15.14
N GLU A 27 -0.29 -19.41 -14.55
CA GLU A 27 -1.02 -20.23 -13.60
C GLU A 27 -2.19 -20.92 -14.32
N PRO A 28 -2.89 -21.90 -13.70
CA PRO A 28 -3.89 -22.73 -14.39
C PRO A 28 -4.97 -21.99 -15.19
N ALA A 29 -5.32 -20.76 -14.79
CA ALA A 29 -6.27 -19.89 -15.49
C ALA A 29 -5.93 -18.39 -15.37
N SER A 30 -4.67 -18.06 -15.13
CA SER A 30 -4.24 -16.68 -14.93
C SER A 30 -2.77 -16.47 -15.24
N TYR A 31 -2.32 -15.22 -15.17
CA TYR A 31 -0.91 -14.82 -15.22
C TYR A 31 -0.58 -13.97 -14.01
N ASP A 32 0.46 -14.34 -13.27
CA ASP A 32 0.92 -13.60 -12.10
C ASP A 32 1.89 -12.46 -12.50
N ALA A 33 1.38 -11.22 -12.53
CA ALA A 33 2.17 -10.02 -12.85
C ALA A 33 2.96 -9.51 -11.64
N ARG A 34 4.14 -8.98 -11.91
CA ARG A 34 5.18 -8.70 -10.90
C ARG A 34 5.28 -7.22 -10.56
N VAL A 35 5.83 -6.91 -9.39
CA VAL A 35 6.15 -5.54 -8.98
C VAL A 35 7.24 -4.97 -9.89
N GLY A 36 6.98 -3.78 -10.45
CA GLY A 36 7.86 -3.05 -11.34
C GLY A 36 8.98 -2.28 -10.63
N ASN A 37 9.59 -1.34 -11.35
CA ASN A 37 10.79 -0.65 -10.88
C ASN A 37 10.44 0.47 -9.89
N TRP A 38 9.35 1.17 -10.11
CA TRP A 38 8.96 2.31 -9.30
C TRP A 38 7.78 2.02 -8.41
N ALA A 39 7.83 2.58 -7.22
CA ALA A 39 6.70 2.67 -6.31
C ALA A 39 6.65 4.05 -5.68
N PHE A 40 5.50 4.39 -5.12
CA PHE A 40 5.33 5.54 -4.26
C PHE A 40 4.55 5.09 -3.04
N ALA A 41 4.89 5.59 -1.86
CA ALA A 41 4.14 5.34 -0.64
C ALA A 41 3.93 6.67 0.06
N SER A 42 2.76 6.88 0.65
CA SER A 42 2.37 8.19 1.21
C SER A 42 3.30 8.69 2.34
N SER A 43 4.06 7.81 3.00
CA SER A 43 5.09 8.21 3.97
C SER A 43 6.42 8.60 3.31
N SER A 44 6.58 8.32 2.02
CA SER A 44 7.78 8.65 1.23
C SER A 44 7.62 10.03 0.59
N LYS A 45 8.71 10.81 0.58
CA LYS A 45 8.72 12.13 -0.06
C LYS A 45 8.78 12.05 -1.59
N ASP A 46 9.41 11.00 -2.10
CA ASP A 46 9.70 10.80 -3.52
C ASP A 46 9.36 9.37 -3.95
N ARG A 47 9.38 9.15 -5.27
CA ARG A 47 9.32 7.80 -5.86
C ARG A 47 10.50 6.96 -5.39
N VAL A 48 10.23 5.68 -5.17
CA VAL A 48 11.19 4.70 -4.71
C VAL A 48 11.58 3.80 -5.88
N ASN A 49 12.87 3.74 -6.21
CA ASN A 49 13.40 2.76 -7.15
C ASN A 49 13.58 1.40 -6.44
N LEU A 50 12.65 0.47 -6.67
CA LEU A 50 12.66 -0.87 -6.09
C LEU A 50 13.76 -1.76 -6.67
N LYS A 51 14.24 -1.49 -7.89
CA LYS A 51 15.39 -2.22 -8.43
C LYS A 51 16.66 -1.98 -7.60
N GLU A 52 16.79 -0.79 -7.02
CA GLU A 52 17.91 -0.42 -6.15
C GLU A 52 17.65 -0.76 -4.68
N LYS A 53 16.44 -0.48 -4.19
CA LYS A 53 16.06 -0.70 -2.77
C LYS A 53 15.75 -2.16 -2.44
N GLY A 54 15.34 -2.95 -3.43
CA GLY A 54 14.96 -4.36 -3.30
C GLY A 54 13.52 -4.62 -2.87
N LEU A 55 12.89 -3.74 -2.08
CA LEU A 55 11.49 -3.88 -1.68
C LEU A 55 10.83 -2.56 -1.25
N LEU A 56 9.50 -2.54 -1.31
CA LEU A 56 8.66 -1.54 -0.66
C LEU A 56 8.14 -2.10 0.67
N ILE A 57 8.14 -1.30 1.72
CA ILE A 57 7.40 -1.59 2.96
C ILE A 57 6.23 -0.63 2.98
N ILE A 58 5.01 -1.16 3.10
CA ILE A 58 3.79 -0.37 3.28
C ILE A 58 3.40 -0.48 4.75
N GLU A 59 3.46 0.65 5.46
CA GLU A 59 3.15 0.73 6.88
C GLU A 59 1.63 0.60 7.14
N PRO A 60 1.20 0.25 8.36
CA PRO A 60 -0.22 0.22 8.71
C PRO A 60 -0.94 1.54 8.40
N GLY A 61 -2.06 1.44 7.67
CA GLY A 61 -2.88 2.58 7.25
C GLY A 61 -2.27 3.47 6.17
N GLU A 62 -1.18 3.03 5.54
CA GLU A 62 -0.48 3.76 4.49
C GLU A 62 -1.02 3.41 3.09
N PHE A 63 -1.13 4.42 2.23
CA PHE A 63 -1.39 4.24 0.81
C PHE A 63 -0.09 4.10 0.02
N ALA A 64 -0.13 3.27 -1.03
CA ALA A 64 0.95 3.14 -1.98
C ALA A 64 0.46 3.01 -3.43
N VAL A 65 1.28 3.46 -4.38
CA VAL A 65 1.15 3.16 -5.80
C VAL A 65 2.29 2.24 -6.20
N LEU A 66 1.95 1.18 -6.91
CA LEU A 66 2.87 0.21 -7.48
C LEU A 66 2.66 0.19 -8.99
N GLU A 67 3.73 0.04 -9.75
CA GLU A 67 3.61 -0.29 -11.17
C GLU A 67 3.87 -1.78 -11.40
N SER A 68 3.30 -2.37 -12.46
CA SER A 68 3.66 -3.71 -12.89
C SER A 68 5.02 -3.73 -13.58
N ARG A 69 5.70 -4.87 -13.53
CA ARG A 69 6.93 -5.12 -14.28
C ARG A 69 6.62 -5.31 -15.76
N GLU A 70 5.54 -6.02 -16.03
CA GLU A 70 5.04 -6.29 -17.36
C GLU A 70 4.31 -5.08 -17.91
N ARG A 71 4.73 -4.62 -19.09
CA ARG A 71 3.89 -3.86 -20.00
C ARG A 71 2.92 -4.83 -20.67
N ILE A 72 1.63 -4.52 -20.58
CA ILE A 72 0.55 -5.34 -21.11
C ILE A 72 0.00 -4.68 -22.36
N GLU A 73 -0.24 -5.48 -23.38
CA GLU A 73 -0.94 -5.08 -24.58
C GLU A 73 -1.94 -6.17 -24.98
N LEU A 74 -3.21 -5.77 -25.14
CA LEU A 74 -4.31 -6.66 -25.49
C LEU A 74 -4.81 -6.32 -26.89
N ASN A 75 -5.10 -7.34 -27.69
CA ASN A 75 -5.81 -7.11 -28.95
C ASN A 75 -7.27 -6.69 -28.71
N ASN A 76 -7.98 -6.34 -29.79
CA ASN A 76 -9.37 -5.88 -29.73
C ASN A 76 -10.38 -6.98 -29.37
N LYS A 77 -9.93 -8.23 -29.20
CA LYS A 77 -10.77 -9.40 -28.91
C LYS A 77 -10.48 -10.01 -27.54
N THR A 78 -9.63 -9.38 -26.75
CA THR A 78 -9.22 -9.89 -25.44
C THR A 78 -9.42 -8.81 -24.39
N ALA A 79 -10.19 -9.14 -23.36
CA ALA A 79 -10.23 -8.35 -22.14
C ALA A 79 -9.47 -9.09 -21.04
N ALA A 80 -9.05 -8.38 -19.99
CA ALA A 80 -8.53 -9.01 -18.80
C ALA A 80 -9.14 -8.42 -17.53
N GLN A 81 -9.14 -9.19 -16.45
CA GLN A 81 -9.42 -8.71 -15.11
C GLN A 81 -8.15 -8.78 -14.27
N LEU A 82 -7.91 -7.72 -13.49
CA LEU A 82 -6.83 -7.70 -12.51
C LEU A 82 -7.37 -7.92 -11.10
N GLY A 83 -6.65 -8.74 -10.35
CA GLY A 83 -6.88 -8.94 -8.92
C GLY A 83 -5.58 -8.88 -8.15
N LEU A 84 -5.66 -8.51 -6.88
CA LEU A 84 -4.54 -8.67 -5.97
C LEU A 84 -4.36 -10.15 -5.64
N ARG A 85 -3.12 -10.65 -5.62
CA ARG A 85 -2.86 -12.03 -5.22
C ARG A 85 -3.36 -12.28 -3.81
N SER A 86 -3.96 -13.45 -3.60
CA SER A 86 -4.63 -13.80 -2.34
C SER A 86 -3.70 -13.72 -1.13
N GLU A 87 -2.40 -13.95 -1.30
CA GLU A 87 -1.41 -13.77 -0.24
C GLU A 87 -1.42 -12.35 0.35
N TYR A 88 -1.41 -11.31 -0.50
CA TYR A 88 -1.41 -9.92 -0.04
C TYR A 88 -2.78 -9.49 0.46
N ALA A 89 -3.85 -9.94 -0.19
CA ALA A 89 -5.22 -9.69 0.26
C ALA A 89 -5.45 -10.24 1.68
N ARG A 90 -5.02 -11.47 1.96
CA ARG A 90 -5.12 -12.09 3.30
C ARG A 90 -4.21 -11.42 4.34
N ARG A 91 -3.14 -10.76 3.90
CA ARG A 91 -2.27 -9.95 4.77
C ARG A 91 -2.85 -8.58 5.09
N GLY A 92 -4.02 -8.22 4.53
CA GLY A 92 -4.71 -6.96 4.77
C GLY A 92 -4.36 -5.85 3.78
N LEU A 93 -3.66 -6.15 2.69
CA LEU A 93 -3.47 -5.21 1.60
C LEU A 93 -4.73 -5.16 0.74
N LEU A 94 -5.29 -3.97 0.54
CA LEU A 94 -6.47 -3.75 -0.28
C LEU A 94 -6.07 -3.01 -1.56
N MET A 95 -6.57 -3.48 -2.70
CA MET A 95 -6.40 -2.83 -4.00
C MET A 95 -7.55 -1.85 -4.26
N LEU A 96 -7.23 -0.65 -4.74
CA LEU A 96 -8.17 0.44 -4.99
C LEU A 96 -8.33 0.75 -6.50
N SER A 97 -7.85 -0.14 -7.36
CA SER A 97 -7.94 -0.01 -8.82
C SER A 97 -9.22 -0.66 -9.38
N GLY A 98 -9.66 -0.18 -10.54
CA GLY A 98 -10.75 -0.80 -11.30
C GLY A 98 -10.42 -2.24 -11.69
N PRO A 99 -11.41 -3.13 -11.84
CA PRO A 99 -11.17 -4.57 -11.96
C PRO A 99 -10.77 -5.01 -13.37
N GLN A 100 -10.98 -4.18 -14.41
CA GLN A 100 -10.87 -4.60 -15.80
C GLN A 100 -9.76 -3.85 -16.55
N ILE A 101 -9.09 -4.57 -17.44
CA ILE A 101 -8.21 -4.08 -18.48
C ILE A 101 -8.95 -4.27 -19.81
N ASP A 102 -9.21 -3.16 -20.50
CA ASP A 102 -10.05 -3.15 -21.69
C ASP A 102 -9.32 -3.68 -22.94
N PRO A 103 -10.05 -4.26 -23.92
CA PRO A 103 -9.48 -4.64 -25.20
C PRO A 103 -8.84 -3.45 -25.93
N GLY A 104 -7.66 -3.67 -26.51
CA GLY A 104 -6.86 -2.60 -27.12
C GLY A 104 -6.01 -1.79 -26.13
N PHE A 105 -6.10 -2.07 -24.81
CA PHE A 105 -5.22 -1.41 -23.83
C PHE A 105 -3.75 -1.75 -24.09
N ILE A 106 -2.90 -0.75 -23.92
CA ILE A 106 -1.45 -0.85 -24.05
C ILE A 106 -0.80 -0.04 -22.93
N GLY A 107 -0.02 -0.66 -22.04
CA GLY A 107 0.71 0.08 -21.00
C GLY A 107 1.17 -0.76 -19.82
N ILE A 108 1.91 -0.12 -18.91
CA ILE A 108 2.24 -0.65 -17.59
C ILE A 108 1.01 -0.51 -16.69
N LEU A 109 0.69 -1.47 -15.81
CA LEU A 109 -0.40 -1.28 -14.85
C LEU A 109 0.06 -0.42 -13.68
N VAL A 110 -0.73 0.61 -13.34
CA VAL A 110 -0.53 1.43 -12.15
C VAL A 110 -1.60 1.09 -11.13
N VAL A 111 -1.20 0.52 -10.00
CA VAL A 111 -2.10 -0.04 -9.00
C VAL A 111 -1.99 0.71 -7.69
N ARG A 112 -3.11 1.22 -7.20
CA ARG A 112 -3.22 1.87 -5.89
C ARG A 112 -3.60 0.82 -4.85
N VAL A 113 -2.92 0.82 -3.72
CA VAL A 113 -3.17 -0.08 -2.60
C VAL A 113 -3.16 0.67 -1.26
N VAL A 114 -3.83 0.09 -0.26
CA VAL A 114 -3.76 0.55 1.13
C VAL A 114 -3.54 -0.64 2.05
N ASN A 115 -2.64 -0.50 3.03
CA ASN A 115 -2.43 -1.50 4.06
C ASN A 115 -3.43 -1.29 5.21
N LEU A 116 -4.43 -2.18 5.32
CA LEU A 116 -5.42 -2.16 6.41
C LEU A 116 -5.03 -3.06 7.59
N ALA A 117 -3.91 -3.78 7.49
CA ALA A 117 -3.43 -4.61 8.58
C ALA A 117 -2.68 -3.78 9.63
N PRO A 118 -2.64 -4.25 10.89
CA PRO A 118 -1.88 -3.60 11.96
C PRO A 118 -0.36 -3.87 11.88
N LYS A 119 0.13 -4.50 10.80
CA LYS A 119 1.53 -4.85 10.59
C LYS A 119 2.03 -4.36 9.24
N PRO A 120 3.33 -4.02 9.10
CA PRO A 120 3.90 -3.65 7.82
C PRO A 120 3.83 -4.79 6.80
N ILE A 121 3.60 -4.46 5.53
CA ILE A 121 3.57 -5.41 4.42
C ILE A 121 4.74 -5.10 3.49
N ALA A 122 5.68 -6.04 3.38
CA ALA A 122 6.75 -5.98 2.40
C ALA A 122 6.27 -6.49 1.03
N LEU A 123 6.62 -5.73 -0.02
CA LEU A 123 6.44 -6.04 -1.44
C LEU A 123 7.82 -6.01 -2.13
N PRO A 124 8.45 -7.17 -2.34
CA PRO A 124 9.75 -7.24 -2.99
C PRO A 124 9.69 -6.86 -4.48
N TYR A 125 10.80 -6.33 -5.00
CA TYR A 125 11.01 -6.10 -6.42
C TYR A 125 10.83 -7.40 -7.21
N GLU A 126 10.14 -7.34 -8.35
CA GLU A 126 9.79 -8.47 -9.21
C GLU A 126 8.99 -9.60 -8.54
N ALA A 127 8.50 -9.42 -7.30
CA ALA A 127 7.59 -10.38 -6.71
C ALA A 127 6.23 -10.35 -7.42
N PRO A 128 5.60 -11.50 -7.70
CA PRO A 128 4.24 -11.53 -8.22
C PRO A 128 3.29 -10.93 -7.18
N PHE A 129 2.52 -9.90 -7.55
CA PHE A 129 1.57 -9.22 -6.66
C PHE A 129 0.16 -9.10 -7.24
N LEU A 130 0.02 -9.15 -8.56
CA LEU A 130 -1.26 -9.20 -9.26
C LEU A 130 -1.47 -10.56 -9.89
N THR A 131 -2.73 -10.95 -10.02
CA THR A 131 -3.18 -12.06 -10.86
C THR A 131 -4.06 -11.50 -11.96
N LEU A 132 -3.75 -11.85 -13.21
CA LEU A 132 -4.49 -11.41 -14.39
C LEU A 132 -5.28 -12.57 -14.98
N GLN A 133 -6.57 -12.40 -15.16
CA GLN A 133 -7.45 -13.38 -15.81
C GLN A 133 -7.84 -12.87 -17.19
N PHE A 134 -7.63 -13.65 -18.23
CA PHE A 134 -7.93 -13.23 -19.61
C PHE A 134 -9.24 -13.83 -20.12
N PHE A 135 -9.95 -13.04 -20.93
CA PHE A 135 -11.24 -13.39 -21.49
C PHE A 135 -11.22 -13.15 -22.99
N ARG A 136 -11.45 -14.22 -23.76
CA ARG A 136 -11.65 -14.13 -25.20
C ARG A 136 -13.08 -13.67 -25.47
N LEU A 137 -13.22 -12.58 -26.22
CA LEU A 137 -14.51 -12.08 -26.68
C LEU A 137 -14.98 -12.88 -27.90
N SER A 138 -16.29 -12.87 -28.17
CA SER A 138 -16.85 -13.55 -29.35
C SER A 138 -16.40 -12.88 -30.66
N HIS A 139 -16.28 -11.55 -30.65
CA HIS A 139 -15.89 -10.70 -31.78
C HIS A 139 -14.98 -9.58 -31.27
N ASP A 140 -14.33 -8.89 -32.20
CA ASP A 140 -13.56 -7.67 -31.89
C ASP A 140 -14.50 -6.58 -31.36
N VAL A 141 -14.00 -5.73 -30.46
CA VAL A 141 -14.75 -4.56 -30.01
C VAL A 141 -14.80 -3.49 -31.10
N ASP A 142 -15.96 -2.84 -31.25
CA ASP A 142 -16.12 -1.70 -32.16
C ASP A 142 -15.33 -0.46 -31.69
N LYS A 143 -15.13 -0.34 -30.37
CA LYS A 143 -14.44 0.77 -29.73
C LYS A 143 -13.33 0.23 -28.82
N PRO A 144 -12.12 0.01 -29.36
CA PRO A 144 -10.96 -0.32 -28.55
C PRO A 144 -10.66 0.78 -27.54
N TYR A 145 -9.94 0.41 -26.48
CA TYR A 145 -9.54 1.36 -25.46
C TYR A 145 -8.71 2.51 -26.04
N CYS A 146 -9.17 3.73 -25.81
CA CYS A 146 -8.53 4.98 -26.20
C CYS A 146 -8.53 6.01 -25.06
N GLY A 147 -8.54 5.51 -23.82
CA GLY A 147 -8.61 6.33 -22.62
C GLY A 147 -7.28 6.97 -22.21
N PRO A 148 -7.29 7.77 -21.13
CA PRO A 148 -6.12 8.55 -20.69
C PRO A 148 -4.89 7.70 -20.33
N GLN A 149 -5.10 6.45 -19.92
CA GLN A 149 -4.03 5.52 -19.50
C GLN A 149 -3.40 4.78 -20.70
N GLN A 150 -3.82 5.09 -21.94
CA GLN A 150 -3.27 4.43 -23.11
C GLN A 150 -1.80 4.82 -23.31
N GLY A 151 -0.95 3.80 -23.45
CA GLY A 151 0.49 3.96 -23.56
C GLY A 151 1.19 4.33 -22.24
N GLN A 152 0.52 4.22 -21.09
CA GLN A 152 1.13 4.63 -19.82
C GLN A 152 2.41 3.85 -19.52
N GLY A 153 3.48 4.59 -19.21
CA GLY A 153 4.83 4.03 -18.99
C GLY A 153 5.16 3.67 -17.55
N GLY A 154 4.23 3.86 -16.61
CA GLY A 154 4.43 3.67 -15.18
C GLY A 154 3.75 4.76 -14.37
N ILE A 155 4.16 4.93 -13.11
CA ILE A 155 3.58 5.93 -12.21
C ILE A 155 3.76 7.35 -12.80
N SER A 156 2.71 8.15 -12.86
CA SER A 156 2.73 9.55 -13.31
C SER A 156 2.79 10.53 -12.13
N ALA A 157 2.99 11.82 -12.39
CA ALA A 157 2.92 12.84 -11.34
C ALA A 157 1.49 12.99 -10.78
N GLN A 158 0.48 12.78 -11.65
CA GLN A 158 -0.93 12.80 -11.25
C GLN A 158 -1.26 11.68 -10.26
N ASP A 159 -0.74 10.47 -10.49
CA ASP A 159 -0.95 9.35 -9.56
C ASP A 159 -0.41 9.62 -8.16
N ILE A 160 0.68 10.38 -8.07
CA ILE A 160 1.28 10.81 -6.79
C ILE A 160 0.44 11.92 -6.18
N GLN A 161 0.09 12.94 -6.98
CA GLN A 161 -0.66 14.09 -6.51
C GLN A 161 -2.01 13.67 -5.93
N GLU A 162 -2.72 12.72 -6.55
CA GLU A 162 -3.99 12.21 -6.02
C GLU A 162 -3.86 11.52 -4.65
N LEU A 163 -2.71 10.91 -4.36
CA LEU A 163 -2.44 10.36 -3.02
C LEU A 163 -2.05 11.42 -1.99
N VAL A 164 -1.36 12.47 -2.43
CA VAL A 164 -0.87 13.55 -1.56
C VAL A 164 -1.96 14.59 -1.26
N ASP A 165 -2.83 14.88 -2.23
CA ASP A 165 -3.94 15.85 -2.15
C ASP A 165 -5.14 15.35 -1.35
N THR A 166 -5.06 14.15 -0.79
CA THR A 166 -6.01 13.77 0.26
C THR A 166 -5.64 14.60 1.50
N GLU A 167 -6.13 15.84 1.59
CA GLU A 167 -5.87 16.85 2.65
C GLU A 167 -6.25 16.39 4.09
N GLY A 168 -6.56 15.12 4.29
CA GLY A 168 -6.79 14.49 5.59
C GLY A 168 -5.59 13.67 6.09
N LEU A 169 -5.56 13.44 7.40
CA LEU A 169 -4.61 12.48 7.97
C LEU A 169 -4.85 11.08 7.38
N THR A 170 -3.80 10.40 6.94
CA THR A 170 -3.92 8.98 6.59
C THR A 170 -4.34 8.18 7.82
N LEU A 171 -4.97 7.01 7.64
CA LEU A 171 -5.33 6.16 8.78
C LEU A 171 -4.11 5.83 9.65
N GLY A 172 -2.94 5.63 9.01
CA GLY A 172 -1.67 5.43 9.73
C GLY A 172 -1.27 6.65 10.58
N GLN A 173 -1.42 7.87 10.07
CA GLN A 173 -1.16 9.10 10.83
C GLN A 173 -2.16 9.30 11.98
N VAL A 174 -3.44 8.94 11.79
CA VAL A 174 -4.44 8.95 12.86
C VAL A 174 -4.05 7.97 13.96
N MET A 175 -3.69 6.72 13.60
CA MET A 175 -3.25 5.71 14.55
C MET A 175 -1.99 6.15 15.31
N LYS A 176 -1.03 6.77 14.62
CA LYS A 176 0.20 7.29 15.22
C LYS A 176 -0.11 8.41 16.22
N THR A 177 -0.98 9.35 15.86
CA THR A 177 -1.41 10.44 16.73
C THR A 177 -2.15 9.90 17.97
N LEU A 178 -3.05 8.94 17.80
CA LEU A 178 -3.75 8.29 18.92
C LEU A 178 -2.79 7.54 19.85
N SER A 179 -1.80 6.84 19.31
CA SER A 179 -0.77 6.16 20.10
C SER A 179 0.09 7.15 20.90
N ALA A 180 0.48 8.28 20.29
CA ALA A 180 1.22 9.33 20.96
C ALA A 180 0.39 9.97 22.09
N LEU A 181 -0.88 10.30 21.83
CA LEU A 181 -1.80 10.81 22.85
C LEU A 181 -1.97 9.85 24.03
N ALA A 182 -2.10 8.55 23.77
CA ALA A 182 -2.20 7.54 24.82
C ALA A 182 -0.94 7.50 25.71
N GLN A 183 0.24 7.64 25.10
CA GLN A 183 1.52 7.66 25.80
C GLN A 183 1.66 8.94 26.65
N ASP A 184 1.33 10.09 26.10
CA ASP A 184 1.35 11.38 26.81
C ASP A 184 0.40 11.37 28.03
N VAL A 185 -0.82 10.82 27.87
CA VAL A 185 -1.79 10.65 28.96
C VAL A 185 -1.24 9.72 30.05
N ALA A 186 -0.52 8.65 29.68
CA ALA A 186 0.11 7.77 30.65
C ALA A 186 1.24 8.47 31.43
N GLU A 187 2.07 9.27 30.76
CA GLU A 187 3.12 10.07 31.40
C GLU A 187 2.56 11.16 32.32
N LEU A 188 1.49 11.84 31.89
CA LEU A 188 0.73 12.79 32.70
C LEU A 188 0.18 12.13 33.96
N ARG A 189 -0.46 10.95 33.83
CA ARG A 189 -0.97 10.19 34.99
C ARG A 189 0.15 9.83 35.97
N GLY A 190 1.31 9.41 35.47
CA GLY A 190 2.48 9.13 36.31
C GLY A 190 3.02 10.37 37.03
N SER A 191 3.04 11.52 36.37
CA SER A 191 3.47 12.80 36.95
C SER A 191 2.49 13.32 37.99
N VAL A 192 1.17 13.22 37.73
CA VAL A 192 0.12 13.55 38.71
C VAL A 192 0.22 12.62 39.92
N SER A 193 0.44 11.32 39.73
CA SER A 193 0.63 10.37 40.85
C SER A 193 1.86 10.72 41.70
N ARG A 194 2.97 11.16 41.08
CA ARG A 194 4.16 11.60 41.82
C ARG A 194 3.88 12.86 42.62
N LEU A 195 3.19 13.85 42.04
CA LEU A 195 2.78 15.06 42.74
C LEU A 195 1.82 14.77 43.90
N ALA A 196 0.87 13.85 43.69
CA ALA A 196 -0.09 13.44 44.71
C ALA A 196 0.60 12.81 45.95
N TRP A 197 1.77 12.20 45.78
CA TRP A 197 2.54 11.63 46.90
C TRP A 197 3.57 12.60 47.47
N SER A 198 4.22 13.41 46.63
CA SER A 198 5.27 14.34 47.06
C SER A 198 4.71 15.56 47.79
N ILE A 199 3.56 16.10 47.39
CA ILE A 199 2.98 17.28 48.03
C ILE A 199 2.62 16.99 49.51
N PRO A 200 1.86 15.92 49.85
CA PRO A 200 1.60 15.59 51.25
C PRO A 200 2.87 15.30 52.05
N ALA A 201 3.87 14.64 51.45
CA ALA A 201 5.14 14.37 52.10
C ALA A 201 5.91 15.66 52.43
N ILE A 202 5.99 16.61 51.49
CA ILE A 202 6.62 17.92 51.70
C ILE A 202 5.88 18.71 52.78
N VAL A 203 4.55 18.72 52.74
CA VAL A 203 3.71 19.40 53.74
C VAL A 203 3.90 18.76 55.13
N ALA A 204 3.96 17.43 55.23
CA ALA A 204 4.21 16.73 56.48
C ALA A 204 5.60 17.03 57.06
N ILE A 205 6.64 17.04 56.21
CA ILE A 205 8.01 17.43 56.61
C ILE A 205 8.01 18.88 57.11
N GLY A 206 7.39 19.80 56.37
CA GLY A 206 7.29 21.22 56.74
C GLY A 206 6.59 21.43 58.08
N MET A 207 5.44 20.77 58.30
CA MET A 207 4.73 20.82 59.58
C MET A 207 5.57 20.25 60.73
N GLY A 208 6.33 19.17 60.50
CA GLY A 208 7.25 18.61 61.50
C GLY A 208 8.35 19.59 61.91
N VAL A 209 8.95 20.30 60.95
CA VAL A 209 9.98 21.32 61.23
C VAL A 209 9.40 22.48 62.05
N VAL A 210 8.22 22.99 61.69
CA VAL A 210 7.54 24.05 62.45
C VAL A 210 7.26 23.59 63.88
N GLY A 211 6.76 22.37 64.07
CA GLY A 211 6.52 21.79 65.39
C GLY A 211 7.79 21.73 66.25
N ALA A 212 8.91 21.27 65.68
CA ALA A 212 10.20 21.20 66.38
C ALA A 212 10.72 22.58 66.79
N VAL A 213 10.61 23.59 65.91
CA VAL A 213 11.02 24.97 66.21
C VAL A 213 10.18 25.58 67.34
N VAL A 214 8.88 25.30 67.37
CA VAL A 214 8.00 25.77 68.46
C VAL A 214 8.36 25.10 69.79
N MET A 215 8.73 23.82 69.76
CA MET A 215 9.12 23.07 70.97
C MET A 215 10.45 23.55 71.55
N LEU A 216 11.42 23.92 70.71
CA LEU A 216 12.72 24.46 71.13
C LEU A 216 12.66 25.89 71.67
N LYS A 217 11.56 26.62 71.44
CA LYS A 217 11.34 28.00 71.93
C LYS A 217 10.55 28.08 73.24
N LYS A 218 10.12 26.95 73.81
CA LYS A 218 9.50 26.85 75.13
C LYS A 218 10.51 26.35 76.16
#